data_AF-A0A8S3S8X3-F1
#
_entry.id   AF-A0A8S3S8X3-F1
#
_cell.length_a   1.000
_cell.length_b   1.000
_cell.length_c   1.000
_cell.angle_alpha   90.00
_cell.angle_beta   90.00
_cell.angle_gamma   90.00
#
_symmetry.space_group_name_H-M   'P 1'
#
loop_
_entity.id
_entity.type
_entity.pdbx_description
1 polymer ?
#
loop_
_entity_poly.entity_id
_entity_poly.type
_entity_poly.pdbx_seq_one_letter_code
_entity_poly.pdbx_strand_id
1 'polypeptide(L)'
;MTKFIEILILALGTFSNYCVGDIVVLRQTPHKIYIGNVVFETQAVSMWSLCAQLCSRMKICRSINFIQHNKTCQINNAEPEESTALLIDSYGDSFVAASTFPPAFCESENSMLAEVKTTTQMSCIKTVVKTYQKNYWLGGTDIVTEGIWIWINSKVIITINDWHPGQPDNFGNTTGEDCILMMKNFPYKWNDGNCHTERSYICEKQ
;
A
#
# COMPACT_ATOMS: atom_id res chain seq x y z
N MET A 1 4.66 -28.57 -4.86
CA MET A 1 4.99 -27.58 -5.92
C MET A 1 4.61 -26.20 -5.44
N THR A 2 5.50 -25.57 -4.67
CA THR A 2 5.30 -24.20 -4.18
C THR A 2 5.82 -23.28 -5.27
N LYS A 3 4.91 -22.54 -5.93
CA LYS A 3 5.29 -21.49 -6.88
C LYS A 3 6.01 -20.40 -6.08
N PHE A 4 7.35 -20.39 -6.15
CA PHE A 4 8.13 -19.23 -5.74
C PHE A 4 7.83 -18.13 -6.74
N ILE A 5 7.32 -17.00 -6.26
CA ILE A 5 7.22 -15.80 -7.08
C ILE A 5 8.65 -15.33 -7.28
N GLU A 6 9.18 -15.55 -8.49
CA GLU A 6 10.42 -14.94 -8.95
C GLU A 6 10.21 -13.41 -8.98
N ILE A 7 10.66 -12.70 -7.95
CA ILE A 7 11.00 -11.28 -8.13
C ILE A 7 12.38 -11.28 -8.78
N LEU A 8 12.37 -11.47 -10.10
CA LEU A 8 13.52 -11.35 -10.97
C LEU A 8 13.91 -9.87 -11.04
N ILE A 9 14.67 -9.38 -10.05
CA ILE A 9 15.43 -8.12 -10.20
C ILE A 9 16.66 -8.43 -11.06
N LEU A 10 16.44 -8.83 -12.32
CA LEU A 10 17.47 -8.73 -13.33
C LEU A 10 17.58 -7.26 -13.70
N ALA A 11 18.60 -6.61 -13.16
CA ALA A 11 19.05 -5.31 -13.61
C ALA A 11 19.58 -5.42 -15.05
N LEU A 12 18.71 -5.45 -16.07
CA LEU A 12 19.01 -5.08 -17.46
C LEU A 12 17.68 -4.77 -18.19
N GLY A 13 17.31 -3.48 -18.25
CA GLY A 13 16.17 -2.99 -19.04
C GLY A 13 15.20 -2.17 -18.19
N THR A 14 15.11 -0.88 -18.49
CA THR A 14 14.30 0.17 -17.85
C THR A 14 13.04 -0.30 -17.10
N PHE A 15 13.17 -0.49 -15.79
CA PHE A 15 12.06 -0.35 -14.84
C PHE A 15 12.55 0.44 -13.64
N SER A 16 12.21 1.72 -13.64
CA SER A 16 12.45 2.67 -12.56
C SER A 16 11.61 2.30 -11.34
N ASN A 17 12.27 1.99 -10.21
CA ASN A 17 11.84 2.11 -8.81
C ASN A 17 10.34 1.92 -8.50
N TYR A 18 9.97 0.83 -7.81
CA TYR A 18 8.57 0.60 -7.40
C TYR A 18 8.25 0.98 -5.95
N CYS A 19 9.07 1.82 -5.31
CA CYS A 19 8.69 3.02 -4.53
C CYS A 19 9.96 3.64 -3.90
N VAL A 20 9.98 4.96 -3.67
CA VAL A 20 11.17 5.75 -3.29
C VAL A 20 11.15 6.05 -1.79
N GLY A 21 12.25 5.81 -1.07
CA GLY A 21 12.33 5.89 0.40
C GLY A 21 12.34 4.51 1.05
N ASP A 22 11.81 4.37 2.26
CA ASP A 22 11.77 3.08 2.99
C ASP A 22 10.69 2.10 2.48
N ILE A 23 9.81 2.52 1.56
CA ILE A 23 8.62 1.77 1.13
C ILE A 23 8.83 1.21 -0.28
N VAL A 24 8.52 -0.08 -0.50
CA VAL A 24 8.53 -0.74 -1.82
C VAL A 24 7.45 -1.81 -1.96
N VAL A 25 7.17 -2.26 -3.19
CA VAL A 25 6.33 -3.44 -3.46
C VAL A 25 7.05 -4.71 -2.98
N LEU A 26 6.46 -5.40 -2.00
CA LEU A 26 7.00 -6.62 -1.36
C LEU A 26 6.55 -7.89 -2.06
N ARG A 27 5.33 -7.89 -2.64
CA ARG A 27 4.74 -9.07 -3.28
C ARG A 27 3.58 -8.65 -4.20
N GLN A 28 3.52 -9.26 -5.37
CA GLN A 28 2.38 -9.13 -6.27
C GLN A 28 1.83 -10.52 -6.61
N THR A 29 0.52 -10.69 -6.42
CA THR A 29 -0.26 -11.82 -6.94
C THR A 29 -1.31 -11.27 -7.89
N PRO A 30 -2.06 -12.10 -8.64
CA PRO A 30 -3.11 -11.61 -9.53
C PRO A 30 -4.01 -10.59 -8.83
N HIS A 31 -4.55 -10.89 -7.65
CA HIS A 31 -5.53 -10.02 -6.96
C HIS A 31 -4.98 -9.10 -5.87
N LYS A 32 -3.71 -9.25 -5.49
CA LYS A 32 -3.18 -8.56 -4.30
C LYS A 32 -1.80 -8.00 -4.55
N ILE A 33 -1.59 -6.77 -4.06
CA ILE A 33 -0.28 -6.14 -4.04
C ILE A 33 0.02 -5.75 -2.61
N TYR A 34 1.16 -6.22 -2.12
CA TYR A 34 1.69 -5.87 -0.83
C TYR A 34 2.78 -4.83 -1.04
N ILE A 35 2.61 -3.69 -0.39
CA ILE A 35 3.58 -2.61 -0.32
C ILE A 35 3.95 -2.46 1.15
N GLY A 36 5.21 -2.29 1.48
CA GLY A 36 5.59 -2.08 2.88
C GLY A 36 6.98 -1.54 3.02
N ASN A 37 7.35 -1.29 4.27
CA ASN A 37 8.70 -0.88 4.58
C ASN A 37 9.66 -2.05 4.38
N VAL A 38 10.86 -1.76 3.87
CA VAL A 38 11.90 -2.76 3.69
C VAL A 38 13.10 -2.45 4.56
N VAL A 39 13.42 -3.42 5.40
CA VAL A 39 14.73 -3.49 6.07
C VAL A 39 15.57 -4.52 5.33
N PHE A 40 16.76 -4.11 4.91
CA PHE A 40 17.72 -5.00 4.28
C PHE A 40 18.77 -5.43 5.29
N GLU A 41 18.87 -6.73 5.55
CA GLU A 41 20.02 -7.32 6.21
C GLU A 41 21.15 -7.48 5.19
N THR A 42 22.35 -6.98 5.51
CA THR A 42 23.50 -7.09 4.63
C THR A 42 24.36 -8.28 5.02
N GLN A 43 24.62 -9.18 4.07
CA GLN A 43 25.52 -10.31 4.23
C GLN A 43 26.63 -10.29 3.17
N ALA A 44 27.85 -10.65 3.54
CA ALA A 44 28.93 -10.82 2.57
C ALA A 44 28.72 -12.12 1.77
N VAL A 45 28.71 -12.03 0.44
CA VAL A 45 28.63 -13.19 -0.46
C VAL A 45 29.55 -13.02 -1.67
N SER A 46 30.26 -14.07 -2.04
CA SER A 46 31.26 -14.00 -3.12
C SER A 46 30.65 -13.94 -4.53
N MET A 47 29.38 -14.33 -4.69
CA MET A 47 28.68 -14.38 -5.97
C MET A 47 27.17 -14.25 -5.79
N TRP A 48 26.50 -13.76 -6.84
CA TRP A 48 25.05 -13.55 -6.85
C TRP A 48 24.26 -14.83 -6.56
N SER A 49 24.72 -16.00 -7.03
CA SER A 49 24.04 -17.28 -6.83
C SER A 49 23.96 -17.67 -5.36
N LEU A 50 24.94 -17.29 -4.54
CA LEU A 50 24.90 -17.48 -3.09
C LEU A 50 23.88 -16.55 -2.42
N CYS A 51 23.74 -15.31 -2.91
CA CYS A 51 22.68 -14.38 -2.47
C CYS A 51 21.28 -14.99 -2.70
N ALA A 52 21.06 -15.55 -3.88
CA ALA A 52 19.81 -16.24 -4.21
C ALA A 52 19.57 -17.50 -3.37
N GLN A 53 20.62 -18.27 -3.08
CA GLN A 53 20.53 -19.46 -2.21
C GLN A 53 20.22 -19.11 -0.75
N LEU A 54 20.77 -18.01 -0.23
CA LEU A 54 20.44 -17.54 1.12
C LEU A 54 18.95 -17.19 1.20
N CYS A 55 18.47 -16.38 0.24
CA CYS A 55 17.06 -16.00 0.17
C CYS A 55 16.12 -17.21 0.04
N SER A 56 16.45 -18.20 -0.80
CA SER A 56 15.57 -19.37 -1.01
C SER A 56 15.43 -20.29 0.22
N ARG A 57 16.38 -20.22 1.17
CA ARG A 57 16.30 -20.93 2.45
C ARG A 57 15.48 -20.19 3.50
N MET A 58 15.17 -18.91 3.27
CA MET A 58 14.46 -18.06 4.21
C MET A 58 12.98 -18.00 3.83
N LYS A 59 12.09 -18.37 4.77
CA LYS A 59 10.63 -18.30 4.54
C LYS A 59 10.10 -16.88 4.35
N ILE A 60 10.86 -15.90 4.84
CA ILE A 60 10.51 -14.48 4.90
C ILE A 60 11.27 -13.62 3.89
N CYS A 61 12.19 -14.20 3.10
CA CYS A 61 12.90 -13.42 2.08
C CYS A 61 11.94 -13.03 0.95
N ARG A 62 11.87 -11.74 0.65
CA ARG A 62 11.02 -11.17 -0.40
C ARG A 62 11.80 -10.71 -1.61
N SER A 63 12.95 -10.09 -1.39
CA SER A 63 13.82 -9.59 -2.44
C SER A 63 15.28 -9.63 -2.02
N ILE A 64 16.16 -9.60 -3.02
CA ILE A 64 17.60 -9.51 -2.83
C ILE A 64 18.17 -8.39 -3.69
N ASN A 65 19.23 -7.75 -3.21
CA ASN A 65 20.06 -6.82 -3.96
C ASN A 65 21.53 -7.22 -3.79
N PHE A 66 22.15 -7.73 -4.87
CA PHE A 66 23.57 -8.11 -4.86
C PHE A 66 24.45 -6.96 -5.35
N ILE A 67 25.32 -6.47 -4.46
CA ILE A 67 26.23 -5.36 -4.71
C ILE A 67 27.58 -5.93 -5.16
N GLN A 68 27.79 -5.98 -6.48
CA GLN A 68 28.95 -6.64 -7.09
C GLN A 68 30.30 -6.06 -6.63
N HIS A 69 30.43 -4.74 -6.49
CA HIS A 69 31.69 -4.10 -6.13
C HIS A 69 32.11 -4.39 -4.67
N ASN A 70 31.14 -4.58 -3.78
CA ASN A 70 31.39 -4.81 -2.34
C ASN A 70 31.16 -6.28 -1.95
N LYS A 71 30.82 -7.16 -2.91
CA LYS A 71 30.50 -8.58 -2.67
C LYS A 71 29.53 -8.76 -1.50
N THR A 72 28.48 -7.97 -1.48
CA THR A 72 27.45 -7.99 -0.44
C THR A 72 26.08 -8.27 -1.03
N CYS A 73 25.24 -8.91 -0.23
CA CYS A 73 23.86 -9.26 -0.51
C CYS A 73 23.00 -8.56 0.53
N GLN A 74 22.14 -7.68 0.08
CA GLN A 74 21.09 -7.09 0.89
C GLN A 74 19.84 -7.96 0.75
N ILE A 75 19.42 -8.60 1.83
CA ILE A 75 18.27 -9.51 1.87
C ILE A 75 17.13 -8.78 2.56
N ASN A 76 16.00 -8.67 1.89
CA ASN A 76 14.77 -8.16 2.48
C ASN A 76 14.02 -9.30 3.17
N ASN A 77 14.12 -9.34 4.49
CA ASN A 77 13.40 -10.27 5.36
C ASN A 77 12.13 -9.59 5.90
N ALA A 78 11.18 -9.27 5.03
CA ALA A 78 9.92 -8.71 5.52
C ALA A 78 9.08 -9.82 6.19
N GLU A 79 9.02 -9.80 7.53
CA GLU A 79 7.92 -10.43 8.24
C GLU A 79 6.61 -9.74 7.87
N PRO A 80 5.53 -10.47 7.57
CA PRO A 80 4.22 -9.88 7.33
C PRO A 80 3.57 -9.20 8.54
N GLU A 81 4.20 -9.25 9.72
CA GLU A 81 3.57 -8.89 11.00
C GLU A 81 4.22 -7.71 11.74
N GLU A 82 5.51 -7.40 11.53
CA GLU A 82 6.13 -6.24 12.20
C GLU A 82 6.28 -4.99 11.32
N SER A 83 5.90 -5.09 10.04
CA SER A 83 5.98 -3.96 9.11
C SER A 83 4.60 -3.60 8.60
N THR A 84 4.21 -2.32 8.77
CA THR A 84 2.97 -1.73 8.27
C THR A 84 2.87 -1.93 6.77
N ALA A 85 2.30 -3.06 6.36
CA ALA A 85 2.21 -3.46 4.97
C ALA A 85 0.83 -3.07 4.46
N LEU A 86 0.81 -2.24 3.42
CA LEU A 86 -0.38 -1.91 2.67
C LEU A 86 -0.71 -3.06 1.72
N LEU A 87 -1.92 -3.57 1.83
CA LEU A 87 -2.54 -4.51 0.92
C LEU A 87 -3.49 -3.74 -0.01
N ILE A 88 -3.15 -3.69 -1.29
CA ILE A 88 -4.03 -3.16 -2.34
C ILE A 88 -4.69 -4.34 -3.05
N ASP A 89 -6.03 -4.32 -3.10
CA ASP A 89 -6.78 -5.19 -3.99
C ASP A 89 -6.64 -4.66 -5.43
N SER A 90 -5.86 -5.37 -6.26
CA SER A 90 -5.61 -4.99 -7.66
C SER A 90 -6.82 -5.22 -8.56
N TYR A 91 -7.70 -6.15 -8.20
CA TYR A 91 -8.87 -6.52 -9.01
C TYR A 91 -10.17 -5.94 -8.47
N GLY A 92 -10.22 -5.47 -7.23
CA GLY A 92 -11.38 -4.77 -6.67
C GLY A 92 -12.63 -5.66 -6.60
N ASP A 93 -12.43 -6.98 -6.51
CA ASP A 93 -13.49 -7.99 -6.58
C ASP A 93 -14.13 -8.24 -5.20
N SER A 94 -13.82 -7.43 -4.20
CA SER A 94 -14.39 -7.55 -2.87
C SER A 94 -14.98 -6.24 -2.42
N PHE A 95 -16.23 -6.32 -2.02
CA PHE A 95 -17.20 -5.26 -1.94
C PHE A 95 -17.70 -5.22 -0.51
N VAL A 96 -17.53 -4.09 0.18
CA VAL A 96 -18.47 -3.69 1.23
C VAL A 96 -18.56 -2.16 1.18
N ALA A 97 -19.78 -1.63 1.24
CA ALA A 97 -20.01 -0.22 1.51
C ALA A 97 -19.18 0.21 2.73
N ALA A 98 -18.69 1.46 2.79
CA ALA A 98 -17.92 1.91 3.95
C ALA A 98 -18.76 1.96 5.26
N SER A 99 -20.04 1.57 5.20
CA SER A 99 -20.91 1.38 6.35
C SER A 99 -20.51 0.21 7.27
N THR A 100 -19.69 -0.73 6.82
CA THR A 100 -18.99 -1.67 7.72
C THR A 100 -17.53 -1.25 7.83
N PHE A 101 -17.19 -0.73 9.00
CA PHE A 101 -15.85 -0.24 9.26
C PHE A 101 -15.14 -1.14 10.28
N PRO A 102 -13.97 -1.73 9.95
CA PRO A 102 -13.33 -1.80 8.63
C PRO A 102 -14.08 -2.75 7.66
N PRO A 103 -13.89 -2.65 6.33
CA PRO A 103 -14.53 -3.55 5.38
C PRO A 103 -14.17 -5.01 5.68
N ALA A 104 -15.15 -5.90 5.60
CA ALA A 104 -15.02 -7.33 5.93
C ALA A 104 -13.81 -8.02 5.26
N PHE A 105 -13.39 -7.55 4.08
CA PHE A 105 -12.19 -8.06 3.43
C PHE A 105 -10.89 -7.70 4.18
N CYS A 106 -10.72 -6.44 4.60
CA CYS A 106 -9.53 -6.06 5.36
C CYS A 106 -9.46 -6.90 6.65
N GLU A 107 -10.60 -7.07 7.33
CA GLU A 107 -10.70 -7.95 8.51
C GLU A 107 -10.30 -9.39 8.19
N SER A 108 -10.78 -9.96 7.08
CA SER A 108 -10.43 -11.33 6.66
C SER A 108 -8.94 -11.53 6.39
N GLU A 109 -8.21 -10.44 6.12
CA GLU A 109 -6.76 -10.43 5.90
C GLU A 109 -5.97 -9.99 7.16
N ASN A 110 -6.64 -9.92 8.32
CA ASN A 110 -6.11 -9.39 9.58
C ASN A 110 -5.49 -7.99 9.38
N SER A 111 -6.26 -7.09 8.76
CA SER A 111 -5.85 -5.74 8.40
C SER A 111 -7.01 -4.74 8.56
N MET A 112 -6.73 -3.45 8.46
CA MET A 112 -7.74 -2.38 8.53
C MET A 112 -7.65 -1.45 7.32
N LEU A 113 -8.58 -0.51 7.11
CA LEU A 113 -8.40 0.48 6.04
C LEU A 113 -7.13 1.30 6.25
N ALA A 114 -6.42 1.57 5.17
CA ALA A 114 -5.09 2.15 5.21
C ALA A 114 -5.08 3.59 5.74
N GLU A 115 -4.15 3.86 6.65
CA GLU A 115 -3.89 5.17 7.23
C GLU A 115 -2.58 5.73 6.69
N VAL A 116 -2.67 6.64 5.72
CA VAL A 116 -1.48 7.14 5.03
C VAL A 116 -0.84 8.27 5.83
N LYS A 117 0.23 7.97 6.56
CA LYS A 117 0.87 8.89 7.51
C LYS A 117 1.93 9.78 6.89
N THR A 118 2.43 9.45 5.71
CA THR A 118 3.53 10.19 5.05
C THR A 118 3.26 10.44 3.57
N THR A 119 3.86 11.51 3.03
CA THR A 119 3.84 11.82 1.60
C THR A 119 4.56 10.75 0.78
N THR A 120 5.56 10.07 1.36
CA THR A 120 6.26 8.93 0.76
C THR A 120 5.33 7.74 0.55
N GLN A 121 4.56 7.35 1.59
CA GLN A 121 3.51 6.33 1.46
C GLN A 121 2.49 6.72 0.39
N MET A 122 2.03 7.98 0.41
CA MET A 122 1.05 8.45 -0.58
C MET A 122 1.57 8.38 -2.01
N SER A 123 2.78 8.87 -2.26
CA SER A 123 3.43 8.81 -3.57
C SER A 123 3.58 7.37 -4.04
N CYS A 124 3.95 6.47 -3.13
CA CYS A 124 4.08 5.05 -3.42
C CYS A 124 2.75 4.39 -3.80
N ILE A 125 1.70 4.59 -3.00
CA ILE A 125 0.37 4.08 -3.32
C ILE A 125 -0.05 4.54 -4.72
N LYS A 126 0.15 5.82 -5.03
CA LYS A 126 -0.20 6.43 -6.32
C LYS A 126 0.48 5.77 -7.52
N THR A 127 1.74 5.33 -7.41
CA THR A 127 2.41 4.64 -8.53
C THR A 127 1.73 3.30 -8.82
N VAL A 128 1.32 2.60 -7.76
CA VAL A 128 0.68 1.29 -7.87
C VAL A 128 -0.75 1.39 -8.36
N VAL A 129 -1.60 2.22 -7.74
CA VAL A 129 -3.02 2.31 -8.09
C VAL A 129 -3.26 2.85 -9.50
N LYS A 130 -2.35 3.69 -10.03
CA LYS A 130 -2.37 4.17 -11.42
C LYS A 130 -2.39 3.04 -12.45
N THR A 131 -1.79 1.90 -12.14
CA THR A 131 -1.78 0.74 -13.04
C THR A 131 -3.17 0.13 -13.22
N TYR A 132 -4.07 0.31 -12.25
CA TYR A 132 -5.36 -0.39 -12.19
C TYR A 132 -6.57 0.49 -12.51
N GLN A 133 -6.40 1.82 -12.61
CA GLN A 133 -7.41 2.75 -13.16
C GLN A 133 -8.77 2.71 -12.44
N LYS A 134 -8.75 2.59 -11.10
CA LYS A 134 -9.93 2.52 -10.21
C LYS A 134 -9.92 3.63 -9.16
N ASN A 135 -11.00 3.73 -8.39
CA ASN A 135 -11.07 4.62 -7.23
C ASN A 135 -10.94 3.78 -5.95
N TYR A 136 -10.28 4.32 -4.93
CA TYR A 136 -9.91 3.56 -3.73
C TYR A 136 -10.25 4.32 -2.44
N TRP A 137 -10.97 3.67 -1.53
CA TRP A 137 -11.15 4.16 -0.16
C TRP A 137 -9.86 4.02 0.67
N LEU A 138 -9.63 5.00 1.53
CA LEU A 138 -8.66 4.98 2.62
C LEU A 138 -9.39 5.05 3.98
N GLY A 139 -8.65 4.93 5.09
CA GLY A 139 -9.21 5.01 6.44
C GLY A 139 -9.47 6.42 6.97
N GLY A 140 -9.51 7.44 6.11
CA GLY A 140 -9.71 8.83 6.53
C GLY A 140 -11.19 9.21 6.56
N THR A 141 -11.63 9.91 7.60
CA THR A 141 -13.02 10.34 7.77
C THR A 141 -13.15 11.58 8.64
N ASP A 142 -14.20 12.36 8.45
CA ASP A 142 -14.63 13.45 9.34
C ASP A 142 -16.08 13.26 9.86
N ILE A 143 -16.65 12.05 9.75
CA ILE A 143 -18.02 11.69 10.19
C ILE A 143 -18.32 12.06 11.66
N VAL A 144 -17.29 12.20 12.50
CA VAL A 144 -17.43 12.59 13.91
C VAL A 144 -17.60 14.11 14.05
N THR A 145 -16.88 14.89 13.25
CA THR A 145 -16.91 16.35 13.30
C THR A 145 -16.51 16.89 11.93
N GLU A 146 -17.50 17.38 11.18
CA GLU A 146 -17.35 18.00 9.86
C GLU A 146 -16.13 18.93 9.79
N GLY A 147 -15.27 18.69 8.79
CA GLY A 147 -14.05 19.48 8.56
C GLY A 147 -12.86 19.08 9.45
N ILE A 148 -13.02 18.16 10.40
CA ILE A 148 -11.93 17.58 11.19
C ILE A 148 -11.69 16.14 10.76
N TRP A 149 -10.72 15.98 9.85
CA TRP A 149 -10.33 14.69 9.31
C TRP A 149 -9.42 13.90 10.25
N ILE A 150 -9.83 12.67 10.54
CA ILE A 150 -9.09 11.71 11.36
C ILE A 150 -8.86 10.41 10.61
N TRP A 151 -7.79 9.71 10.99
CA TRP A 151 -7.63 8.31 10.68
C TRP A 151 -8.46 7.49 11.67
N ILE A 152 -9.40 6.73 11.15
CA ILE A 152 -10.43 6.04 11.94
C ILE A 152 -9.93 4.90 12.84
N ASN A 153 -8.80 4.24 12.56
CA ASN A 153 -8.32 3.17 13.44
C ASN A 153 -7.44 3.75 14.55
N SER A 154 -6.45 4.56 14.20
CA SER A 154 -5.54 5.19 15.16
C SER A 154 -6.16 6.37 15.92
N LYS A 155 -7.27 6.92 15.42
CA LYS A 155 -7.93 8.13 15.95
C LYS A 155 -7.02 9.37 15.92
N VAL A 156 -6.02 9.38 15.04
CA VAL A 156 -5.07 10.48 14.89
C VAL A 156 -5.56 11.46 13.84
N ILE A 157 -5.38 12.76 14.09
CA ILE A 157 -5.70 13.84 13.13
C ILE A 157 -4.82 13.69 11.87
N ILE A 158 -5.44 13.82 10.70
CA ILE A 158 -4.72 13.77 9.42
C ILE A 158 -3.91 15.06 9.25
N THR A 159 -2.59 14.93 9.11
CA THR A 159 -1.66 16.07 8.97
C THR A 159 -1.09 16.24 7.57
N ILE A 160 -1.12 15.19 6.74
CA ILE A 160 -0.72 15.28 5.34
C ILE A 160 -1.87 15.83 4.50
N ASN A 161 -1.56 16.69 3.54
CA ASN A 161 -2.55 17.23 2.62
C ASN A 161 -2.33 16.65 1.22
N ASP A 162 -3.27 15.81 0.78
CA ASP A 162 -3.29 15.29 -0.59
C ASP A 162 -4.63 15.51 -1.29
N TRP A 163 -5.43 16.47 -0.81
CA TRP A 163 -6.69 16.86 -1.42
C TRP A 163 -6.54 17.31 -2.88
N HIS A 164 -7.55 16.99 -3.68
CA HIS A 164 -7.72 17.57 -4.99
C HIS A 164 -8.09 19.06 -4.86
N PRO A 165 -7.64 19.95 -5.76
CA PRO A 165 -8.12 21.33 -5.76
C PRO A 165 -9.66 21.39 -5.73
N GLY A 166 -10.20 22.11 -4.76
CA GLY A 166 -11.64 22.21 -4.54
C GLY A 166 -12.19 21.25 -3.47
N GLN A 167 -11.41 20.27 -3.02
CA GLN A 167 -11.81 19.31 -1.98
C GLN A 167 -11.14 19.61 -0.62
N PRO A 168 -11.76 19.20 0.51
CA PRO A 168 -13.10 18.61 0.60
C PRO A 168 -14.23 19.63 0.38
N ASP A 169 -15.31 19.27 -0.32
CA ASP A 169 -16.44 20.15 -0.69
C ASP A 169 -17.78 19.76 -0.06
N ASN A 170 -17.83 18.61 0.62
CA ASN A 170 -18.99 17.99 1.25
C ASN A 170 -20.21 17.96 0.31
N PHE A 171 -20.00 17.51 -0.93
CA PHE A 171 -21.04 17.54 -1.95
C PHE A 171 -22.22 16.59 -1.64
N GLY A 172 -23.34 17.15 -1.21
CA GLY A 172 -24.60 16.42 -1.08
C GLY A 172 -25.41 16.82 0.14
N ASN A 173 -26.55 17.47 -0.08
CA ASN A 173 -27.30 18.22 0.94
C ASN A 173 -27.89 17.38 2.09
N THR A 174 -27.95 16.04 1.99
CA THR A 174 -28.69 15.19 2.96
C THR A 174 -27.87 14.09 3.63
N THR A 175 -26.76 13.65 3.06
CA THR A 175 -25.91 12.59 3.66
C THR A 175 -24.47 13.00 3.88
N GLY A 176 -24.05 14.15 3.32
CA GLY A 176 -22.65 14.57 3.29
C GLY A 176 -21.72 13.59 2.56
N GLU A 177 -20.44 13.95 2.52
CA GLU A 177 -19.35 13.12 2.02
C GLU A 177 -18.23 13.00 3.06
N ASP A 178 -18.30 11.99 3.93
CA ASP A 178 -17.44 11.95 5.13
C ASP A 178 -16.22 11.01 5.03
N CYS A 179 -15.87 10.50 3.85
CA CYS A 179 -14.83 9.47 3.67
C CYS A 179 -13.77 9.82 2.62
N ILE A 180 -12.50 9.52 2.87
CA ILE A 180 -11.41 9.79 1.90
C ILE A 180 -11.42 8.78 0.75
N LEU A 181 -11.71 9.28 -0.45
CA LEU A 181 -11.64 8.58 -1.73
C LEU A 181 -10.45 9.06 -2.57
N MET A 182 -9.59 8.14 -2.99
CA MET A 182 -8.63 8.38 -4.07
C MET A 182 -9.32 8.19 -5.42
N MET A 183 -9.39 9.24 -6.25
CA MET A 183 -10.08 9.16 -7.54
C MET A 183 -9.11 9.12 -8.73
N LYS A 184 -9.35 8.20 -9.66
CA LYS A 184 -8.56 8.10 -10.91
C LYS A 184 -8.57 9.38 -11.73
N ASN A 185 -9.72 10.08 -11.75
CA ASN A 185 -9.89 11.33 -12.49
C ASN A 185 -9.27 12.54 -11.77
N PHE A 186 -8.88 12.40 -10.49
CA PHE A 186 -8.21 13.42 -9.68
C PHE A 186 -6.72 13.11 -9.49
N PRO A 187 -6.04 12.58 -10.52
CA PRO A 187 -4.72 11.98 -10.39
C PRO A 187 -4.44 11.21 -9.08
N TYR A 188 -5.45 10.53 -8.53
CA TYR A 188 -5.44 9.83 -7.24
C TYR A 188 -5.20 10.73 -6.01
N LYS A 189 -5.44 12.04 -6.12
CA LYS A 189 -5.63 12.94 -4.97
C LYS A 189 -6.97 12.64 -4.28
N TRP A 190 -7.11 13.14 -3.06
CA TRP A 190 -8.28 12.89 -2.23
C TRP A 190 -9.49 13.70 -2.68
N ASN A 191 -10.63 13.02 -2.65
CA ASN A 191 -11.98 13.55 -2.66
C ASN A 191 -12.63 13.06 -1.37
N ASP A 192 -13.42 13.89 -0.74
CA ASP A 192 -14.34 13.50 0.32
C ASP A 192 -15.55 12.90 -0.38
N GLY A 193 -15.78 11.61 -0.21
CA GLY A 193 -16.78 10.86 -0.94
C GLY A 193 -17.86 10.35 -0.01
N ASN A 194 -19.07 10.18 -0.53
CA ASN A 194 -20.13 9.47 0.19
C ASN A 194 -19.69 8.03 0.53
N CYS A 195 -19.48 7.80 1.84
CA CYS A 195 -19.02 6.55 2.45
C CYS A 195 -19.83 5.32 1.98
N HIS A 196 -21.10 5.49 1.65
CA HIS A 196 -21.99 4.38 1.30
C HIS A 196 -21.84 3.94 -0.15
N THR A 197 -20.98 4.59 -0.94
CA THR A 197 -20.78 4.23 -2.35
C THR A 197 -19.75 3.12 -2.53
N GLU A 198 -20.06 2.23 -3.47
CA GLU A 198 -19.27 1.04 -3.76
C GLU A 198 -17.99 1.39 -4.51
N ARG A 199 -16.83 1.16 -3.89
CA ARG A 199 -15.50 1.38 -4.49
C ARG A 199 -14.52 0.33 -4.00
N SER A 200 -13.38 0.23 -4.68
CA SER A 200 -12.23 -0.53 -4.18
C SER A 200 -11.65 0.15 -2.93
N TYR A 201 -10.77 -0.53 -2.20
CA TYR A 201 -10.15 -0.01 -0.99
C TYR A 201 -8.71 -0.49 -0.86
N ILE A 202 -7.98 0.14 0.06
CA ILE A 202 -6.62 -0.23 0.41
C ILE A 202 -6.60 -0.58 1.90
N CYS A 203 -6.11 -1.77 2.23
CA CYS A 203 -5.94 -2.19 3.61
C CYS A 203 -4.49 -1.95 4.08
N GLU A 204 -4.28 -1.81 5.38
CA GLU A 204 -2.99 -1.76 6.07
C GLU A 204 -2.99 -2.84 7.14
N LYS A 205 -1.97 -3.69 7.12
CA LYS A 205 -1.67 -4.59 8.23
C LYS A 205 -1.11 -3.79 9.39
N GLN A 206 -1.65 -4.04 10.58
CA GLN A 206 -1.13 -3.51 11.84
C GLN A 206 0.04 -4.33 12.33
#